data_AF-A0A1I3X2C3-F1
#
_entry.id   AF-A0A1I3X2C3-F1
#
_cell.length_a   1.000
_cell.length_b   1.000
_cell.length_c   1.000
_cell.angle_alpha   90.00
_cell.angle_beta   90.00
_cell.angle_gamma   90.00
#
_symmetry.space_group_name_H-M   'P 1'
#
loop_
_entity.id
_entity.type
_entity.pdbx_description
1 polymer ?
#
loop_
_entity_poly.entity_id
_entity_poly.type
_entity_poly.pdbx_seq_one_letter_code
_entity_poly.pdbx_strand_id
1 'polypeptide(L)' 'MKISIELNGETIWYRDEGKGEGMGSTGYIKDGTQQKIITALEAALSQAKAESLCWNN' A
#
# COMPACT_ATOMS: atom_id res chain seq x y z
N MET A 1 6.73 -9.25 6.32
CA MET A 1 5.83 -9.23 5.15
C MET A 1 6.25 -8.05 4.28
N LYS A 2 6.24 -8.21 2.95
CA LYS A 2 6.55 -7.11 2.03
C LYS A 2 5.30 -6.75 1.23
N ILE A 3 4.99 -5.46 1.18
CA ILE A 3 3.88 -4.90 0.40
C ILE A 3 4.48 -3.91 -0.58
N SER A 4 4.06 -3.98 -1.85
CA SER A 4 4.55 -3.13 -2.93
C SER A 4 3.35 -2.56 -3.70
N ILE A 5 3.47 -1.32 -4.17
CA ILE A 5 2.50 -0.68 -5.06
C ILE A 5 3.18 -0.42 -6.38
N GLU A 6 2.57 -0.91 -7.45
CA GLU A 6 3.06 -0.79 -8.81
C GLU A 6 2.14 0.11 -9.62
N LEU A 7 2.74 1.01 -10.38
CA LEU A 7 2.06 1.87 -11.34
C LEU A 7 2.78 1.75 -12.68
N ASN A 8 2.05 1.37 -13.73
CA ASN A 8 2.60 1.14 -15.07
C ASN A 8 3.77 0.12 -15.10
N GLY A 9 3.77 -0.87 -14.20
CA GLY A 9 4.83 -1.88 -14.10
C GLY A 9 6.09 -1.43 -13.34
N GLU A 10 6.11 -0.22 -12.78
CA GLU A 10 7.15 0.24 -11.87
C GLU A 10 6.67 0.26 -10.42
N THR A 11 7.49 -0.25 -9.50
CA THR A 11 7.24 -0.12 -8.07
C THR A 11 7.44 1.33 -7.64
N ILE A 12 6.34 2.02 -7.36
CA ILE A 12 6.36 3.41 -6.89
C ILE A 12 6.40 3.50 -5.36
N TRP A 13 6.08 2.43 -4.64
CA TRP A 13 6.17 2.42 -3.18
C TRP A 13 6.29 0.99 -2.66
N TYR A 14 7.04 0.79 -1.58
CA TYR A 14 7.01 -0.49 -0.88
C TYR A 14 7.33 -0.32 0.61
N ARG A 15 6.87 -1.29 1.40
CA ARG A 15 7.24 -1.49 2.80
C ARG A 15 7.62 -2.93 3.02
N ASP A 16 8.83 -3.15 3.54
CA ASP A 16 9.26 -4.46 4.01
C ASP A 16 9.37 -4.43 5.54
N GLU A 17 8.39 -5.01 6.21
CA GLU A 17 8.38 -5.04 7.67
C GLU A 17 9.42 -5.99 8.25
N GLY A 18 9.80 -7.03 7.51
CA GLY A 18 10.77 -8.01 8.00
C GLY A 18 12.19 -7.45 8.07
N LYS A 19 12.51 -6.52 7.17
CA LYS A 19 13.82 -5.85 7.10
C LYS A 19 13.81 -4.44 7.66
N GLY A 20 12.63 -3.89 7.99
CA GLY A 20 12.47 -2.49 8.39
C GLY A 20 12.63 -1.48 7.25
N GLU A 21 12.77 -1.96 6.01
CA GLU A 21 13.03 -1.16 4.82
C GLU A 21 11.74 -0.57 4.24
N GLY A 22 11.87 0.49 3.44
CA GLY A 22 10.74 1.07 2.73
C GLY A 22 11.15 2.18 1.79
N MET A 23 10.26 2.51 0.87
CA MET A 23 10.45 3.62 -0.05
C MET A 23 9.84 4.89 0.55
N GLY A 24 10.70 5.87 0.83
CA GLY A 24 10.28 7.24 1.18
C GLY A 24 10.62 8.18 0.03
N SER A 25 9.63 8.86 -0.54
CA SER A 25 9.86 9.90 -1.56
C SER A 25 9.12 11.18 -1.18
N THR A 26 9.89 12.25 -0.96
CA THR A 26 9.33 13.58 -0.69
C THR A 26 8.64 14.18 -1.91
N GLY A 27 8.96 13.70 -3.12
CA GLY A 27 8.30 14.10 -4.38
C GLY A 27 6.84 13.66 -4.44
N TYR A 28 6.51 12.48 -3.90
CA TYR A 28 5.14 11.96 -3.89
C TYR A 28 4.19 12.74 -2.98
N ILE A 29 4.72 13.40 -1.96
CA ILE A 29 3.93 14.29 -1.10
C ILE A 29 3.49 15.52 -1.91
N LYS A 30 4.38 16.06 -2.76
CA LYS A 30 4.12 17.28 -3.53
C LYS A 30 3.17 17.08 -4.71
N ASP A 31 3.25 15.94 -5.39
CA ASP A 31 2.38 15.61 -6.54
C ASP A 31 1.06 14.92 -6.13
N GLY A 32 0.86 14.67 -4.83
CA GLY A 32 -0.32 13.97 -4.32
C GLY A 32 -0.32 12.46 -4.58
N THR A 33 0.74 11.91 -5.18
CA THR A 33 0.96 10.47 -5.32
C THR A 33 0.88 9.75 -3.98
N GLN A 34 1.39 10.37 -2.91
CA GLN A 34 1.34 9.81 -1.56
C GLN A 34 -0.11 9.61 -1.08
N GLN A 35 -1.00 10.55 -1.38
CA GLN A 35 -2.42 10.43 -1.02
C GLN A 35 -3.09 9.28 -1.80
N LYS A 36 -2.76 9.13 -3.09
CA LYS A 36 -3.26 8.03 -3.93
C LYS A 36 -2.80 6.67 -3.38
N ILE A 37 -1.54 6.58 -2.95
CA ILE A 37 -0.97 5.40 -2.30
C ILE A 37 -1.75 5.05 -1.02
N ILE A 38 -1.99 6.05 -0.15
CA ILE A 38 -2.74 5.85 1.10
C ILE A 38 -4.15 5.33 0.81
N THR A 39 -4.88 5.99 -0.09
CA THR A 39 -6.25 5.58 -0.46
C THR A 39 -6.30 4.16 -1.02
N ALA A 40 -5.32 3.77 -1.84
CA ALA A 40 -5.24 2.40 -2.37
C ALA A 40 -5.01 1.36 -1.25
N LEU A 41 -4.13 1.67 -0.29
CA LEU A 41 -3.86 0.80 0.86
C LEU A 41 -5.08 0.68 1.79
N GLU A 42 -5.79 1.78 2.04
CA GLU A 42 -7.02 1.77 2.84
C GLU A 42 -8.11 0.92 2.19
N ALA A 43 -8.27 1.02 0.86
CA ALA A 43 -9.21 0.19 0.11
C ALA A 43 -8.84 -1.30 0.20
N ALA A 44 -7.56 -1.64 0.01
CA ALA A 44 -7.07 -3.02 0.13
C ALA A 44 -7.26 -3.58 1.55
N LEU A 45 -7.02 -2.76 2.59
CA LEU A 45 -7.29 -3.14 3.98
C LEU A 45 -8.79 -3.38 4.21
N SER A 46 -9.65 -2.52 3.67
CA SER A 46 -11.10 -2.68 3.76
C SER A 46 -11.55 -4.00 3.13
N GLN A 47 -11.04 -4.34 1.96
CA GLN A 47 -11.31 -5.61 1.29
C GLN A 47 -10.85 -6.81 2.13
N ALA A 48 -9.59 -6.80 2.61
CA ALA A 48 -9.06 -7.91 3.42
C ALA A 48 -9.88 -8.13 4.71
N LYS A 49 -10.36 -7.04 5.34
CA LYS A 49 -11.27 -7.12 6.49
C LYS A 49 -12.62 -7.73 6.11
N ALA A 50 -13.19 -7.33 4.98
CA ALA A 50 -14.45 -7.88 4.49
C ALA A 50 -14.31 -9.40 4.20
N GLU A 51 -13.23 -9.83 3.56
CA GLU A 51 -12.94 -11.25 3.31
C GLU A 51 -12.80 -12.03 4.61
N SER A 52 -12.09 -11.49 5.61
CA SER A 52 -12.00 -12.10 6.94
C SER A 52 -13.35 -12.24 7.65
N LEU A 53 -14.30 -11.33 7.40
CA LEU A 53 -15.65 -11.37 7.98
C LEU A 53 -16.55 -12.37 7.24
N CYS A 54 -16.45 -12.45 5.92
CA CYS A 54 -17.26 -13.37 5.09
C CYS A 54 -16.92 -14.85 5.32
N TRP A 55 -15.70 -15.18 5.75
CA TRP A 55 -15.28 -16.57 6.00
C TRP A 55 -15.34 -16.99 7.47
N ASN A 56 -15.74 -16.09 8.37
CA ASN A 56 -15.95 -16.38 9.79
C ASN A 56 -17.43 -16.65 10.13
N ASN A 57 -18.27 -16.95 9.15
CA ASN A 57 -19.69 -17.24 9.31
C ASN A 57 -20.08 -18.62 8.78
#